data_AF-A0A2K9YDE2-F1
#
_entry.id   AF-A0A2K9YDE2-F1
#
_cell.length_a   1.000
_cell.length_b   1.000
_cell.length_c   1.000
_cell.angle_alpha   90.00
_cell.angle_beta   90.00
_cell.angle_gamma   90.00
#
_symmetry.space_group_name_H-M   'P 1'
#
loop_
_entity.id
_entity.type
_entity.pdbx_description
1 polymer ?
#
loop_
_entity_poly.entity_id
_entity_poly.type
_entity_poly.pdbx_seq_one_letter_code
_entity_poly.pdbx_strand_id
1 'polypeptide(L)'
;MICVGCKGMPDGSQGQMEVRYCGTKCQKEDWTSHKTLCSVARARKAIYRAGELAKVVSHLFSRTKYKMVIKEVKKFGNVWIIYPPSEYKGSKCALHPFPSALFANKQDADAILEFQSCNAVLDHLHGFLKGLLTGLCAEVDEVIHFTKNVRVRLIQAYNTGLTSNPSAVDATDYLHSVIRITSKNGEKYIMDLTGAQYAWHEIVTPYDIYQQSKIRLIQQVLPFGGTRQLCKERAENTGGIAQWHHRADTGFETALNDLLRFWQQGNMSLSTLLRLPDDQFEKQQAGLLEMLEAGLQTYRKFMTETGAFDLKGDIIIGGFDRKFKDVTGKAIN
;
A
#
# COMPACT_ATOMS: atom_id res chain seq x y z
N MET A 1 7.61 -4.64 35.91
CA MET A 1 6.56 -3.98 35.10
C MET A 1 7.19 -3.33 33.88
N ILE A 2 6.62 -3.51 32.68
CA ILE A 2 7.12 -2.89 31.44
C ILE A 2 6.34 -1.59 31.21
N CYS A 3 7.00 -0.52 30.77
CA CYS A 3 6.29 0.68 30.34
C CYS A 3 5.38 0.35 29.14
N VAL A 4 4.06 0.50 29.31
CA VAL A 4 3.07 0.18 28.27
C VAL A 4 3.36 0.94 26.97
N GLY A 5 3.82 2.19 27.06
CA GLY A 5 4.16 3.01 25.88
C GLY A 5 5.41 2.54 25.13
N CYS A 6 6.30 1.80 25.79
CA CYS A 6 7.54 1.28 25.20
C CYS A 6 7.47 -0.23 24.92
N LYS A 7 6.37 -0.90 25.28
CA LYS A 7 6.20 -2.34 25.07
C LYS A 7 5.98 -2.63 23.58
N GLY A 8 6.62 -3.68 23.06
CA GLY A 8 6.41 -4.13 21.68
C GLY A 8 6.89 -3.14 20.63
N MET A 9 8.04 -2.50 20.89
CA MET A 9 8.72 -1.66 19.91
C MET A 9 9.34 -2.55 18.81
N PRO A 10 9.32 -2.12 17.53
CA PRO A 10 9.96 -2.86 16.45
C PRO A 10 11.46 -3.04 16.71
N ASP A 11 11.95 -4.27 16.55
CA ASP A 11 13.37 -4.60 16.61
C ASP A 11 14.15 -3.85 15.52
N GLY A 12 15.34 -3.35 15.84
CA GLY A 12 16.21 -2.64 14.90
C GLY A 12 16.13 -1.11 14.94
N SER A 13 15.29 -0.52 15.79
CA SER A 13 15.46 0.89 16.16
C SER A 13 16.72 1.03 17.02
N GLN A 14 17.69 1.81 16.55
CA GLN A 14 19.01 1.97 17.20
C GLN A 14 18.87 2.21 18.72
N GLY A 15 19.15 1.17 19.52
CA GLY A 15 19.46 1.29 20.94
C GLY A 15 18.31 1.47 21.94
N GLN A 16 17.03 1.40 21.55
CA GLN A 16 15.93 1.54 22.53
C GLN A 16 15.35 0.18 22.95
N MET A 17 15.86 -0.34 24.06
CA MET A 17 15.31 -1.48 24.77
C MET A 17 13.99 -1.13 25.48
N GLU A 18 13.12 -2.14 25.64
CA GLU A 18 11.95 -2.03 26.51
C GLU A 18 12.36 -1.56 27.91
N VAL A 19 11.78 -0.44 28.38
CA VAL A 19 12.06 0.07 29.72
C VAL A 19 11.26 -0.72 30.75
N ARG A 20 11.98 -1.31 31.72
CA ARG A 20 11.43 -2.15 32.79
C ARG A 20 11.65 -1.48 34.15
N TYR A 21 10.60 -1.50 34.96
CA TYR A 21 10.60 -0.97 36.31
C TYR A 21 10.33 -2.07 37.34
N CYS A 22 10.95 -1.93 38.51
CA CYS A 22 10.70 -2.77 39.68
C CYS A 22 9.22 -2.74 40.12
N GLY A 23 8.59 -1.58 39.96
CA GLY A 23 7.22 -1.28 40.38
C GLY A 23 6.84 0.16 40.02
N THR A 24 5.64 0.56 40.42
CA THR A 24 5.07 1.89 40.10
C THR A 24 5.87 3.04 40.71
N LYS A 25 6.50 2.85 41.86
CA LYS A 25 7.39 3.85 42.49
C LYS A 25 8.60 4.17 41.60
N CYS A 26 9.37 3.14 41.23
CA CYS A 26 10.50 3.26 40.30
C CYS A 26 10.10 3.98 38.99
N GLN A 27 8.93 3.65 38.43
CA GLN A 27 8.42 4.29 37.20
C GLN A 27 8.11 5.78 37.39
N LYS A 28 7.47 6.15 38.51
CA LYS A 28 7.13 7.56 38.80
C LYS A 28 8.38 8.40 39.03
N GLU A 29 9.37 7.84 39.72
CA GLU A 29 10.66 8.49 39.97
C GLU A 29 11.42 8.75 38.66
N ASP A 30 11.43 7.80 37.73
CA ASP A 30 12.07 7.94 36.41
C ASP A 30 11.19 8.71 35.38
N TRP A 31 9.95 9.08 35.72
CA TRP A 31 9.02 9.61 34.72
C TRP A 31 9.51 10.91 34.06
N THR A 32 10.17 11.79 34.81
CA THR A 32 10.68 13.06 34.30
C THR A 32 11.71 12.88 33.19
N SER A 33 12.62 11.92 33.34
CA SER A 33 13.61 11.52 32.32
C SER A 33 12.97 10.67 31.21
N HIS A 34 12.08 9.76 31.57
CA HIS A 34 11.53 8.77 30.65
C HIS A 34 10.47 9.32 29.70
N LYS A 35 9.69 10.35 30.12
CA LYS A 35 8.53 10.84 29.36
C LYS A 35 8.84 11.17 27.91
N THR A 36 9.98 11.83 27.66
CA THR A 36 10.41 12.20 26.30
C THR A 36 10.75 10.96 25.48
N LEU A 37 11.54 10.03 26.04
CA LEU A 37 11.91 8.77 25.38
C LEU A 37 10.67 7.91 25.08
N CYS A 38 9.72 7.84 26.01
CA CYS A 38 8.44 7.16 25.84
C CYS A 38 7.59 7.79 24.74
N SER A 39 7.63 9.12 24.59
CA SER A 39 6.95 9.81 23.49
C SER A 39 7.55 9.44 22.13
N VAL A 40 8.89 9.39 22.04
CA VAL A 40 9.60 8.97 20.83
C VAL A 40 9.26 7.52 20.48
N ALA A 41 9.31 6.62 21.46
CA ALA A 41 8.95 5.21 21.28
C ALA A 41 7.51 5.06 20.76
N ARG A 42 6.53 5.71 21.39
CA ARG A 42 5.13 5.66 20.93
C ARG A 42 4.94 6.21 19.53
N ALA A 43 5.62 7.30 19.16
CA ALA A 43 5.57 7.85 17.82
C ALA A 43 6.12 6.87 16.78
N ARG A 44 7.27 6.23 17.08
CA ARG A 44 7.86 5.20 16.22
C ARG A 44 6.93 4.00 16.08
N LYS A 45 6.35 3.49 17.16
CA LYS A 45 5.35 2.39 17.11
C LYS A 45 4.17 2.73 16.19
N ALA A 46 3.65 3.96 16.29
CA ALA A 46 2.56 4.41 15.43
C ALA A 46 2.95 4.49 13.95
N ILE A 47 4.19 4.90 13.62
CA ILE A 47 4.70 4.89 12.23
C ILE A 47 4.78 3.46 11.67
N TYR A 48 5.28 2.50 12.45
CA TYR A 48 5.34 1.11 12.00
C TYR A 48 3.95 0.51 11.82
N ARG A 49 3.03 0.73 12.76
CA ARG A 49 1.61 0.36 12.60
C ARG A 49 0.96 1.00 11.38
N ALA A 50 1.30 2.25 11.08
CA ALA A 50 0.82 2.94 9.87
C ALA A 50 1.31 2.22 8.61
N GLY A 51 2.58 1.82 8.57
CA GLY A 51 3.15 1.04 7.48
C GLY A 51 2.50 -0.32 7.31
N GLU A 52 2.35 -1.09 8.38
CA GLU A 52 1.69 -2.41 8.35
C GLU A 52 0.24 -2.30 7.85
N LEU A 53 -0.54 -1.38 8.42
CA LEU A 53 -1.91 -1.15 7.99
C LEU A 53 -1.97 -0.66 6.52
N ALA A 54 -1.06 0.23 6.12
CA ALA A 54 -0.95 0.69 4.74
C ALA A 54 -0.65 -0.46 3.76
N LYS A 55 0.23 -1.38 4.14
CA LYS A 55 0.58 -2.56 3.34
C LYS A 55 -0.61 -3.50 3.17
N VAL A 56 -1.33 -3.80 4.24
CA VAL A 56 -2.49 -4.70 4.18
C VAL A 56 -3.60 -4.10 3.31
N VAL A 57 -3.89 -2.80 3.47
CA VAL A 57 -4.88 -2.12 2.63
C VAL A 57 -4.41 -2.01 1.18
N SER A 58 -3.12 -1.80 0.91
CA SER A 58 -2.61 -1.78 -0.48
C SER A 58 -2.74 -3.13 -1.16
N HIS A 59 -2.52 -4.23 -0.44
CA HIS A 59 -2.75 -5.59 -0.93
C HIS A 59 -4.22 -5.85 -1.21
N LEU A 60 -5.10 -5.48 -0.27
CA LEU A 60 -6.55 -5.61 -0.44
C LEU A 60 -7.03 -4.83 -1.67
N PHE A 61 -6.60 -3.58 -1.79
CA PHE A 61 -6.93 -2.70 -2.92
C PHE A 61 -6.45 -3.33 -4.24
N SER A 62 -5.17 -3.71 -4.32
CA SER A 62 -4.56 -4.29 -5.52
C SER A 62 -5.21 -5.61 -5.95
N ARG A 63 -5.58 -6.48 -5.01
CA ARG A 63 -6.30 -7.73 -5.28
C ARG A 63 -7.71 -7.49 -5.80
N THR A 64 -8.37 -6.46 -5.26
CA THR A 64 -9.74 -6.11 -5.64
C THR A 64 -9.79 -5.60 -7.08
N LYS A 65 -8.87 -4.70 -7.44
CA LYS A 65 -8.80 -4.10 -8.77
C LYS A 65 -7.85 -4.81 -9.73
N TYR A 66 -7.47 -6.05 -9.45
CA TYR A 66 -6.44 -6.76 -10.20
C TYR A 66 -6.85 -6.93 -11.67
N LYS A 67 -5.98 -6.51 -12.61
CA LYS A 67 -6.28 -6.48 -14.07
C LYS A 67 -5.40 -7.43 -14.89
N MET A 68 -4.26 -7.87 -14.35
CA MET A 68 -3.32 -8.68 -15.12
C MET A 68 -3.79 -10.13 -15.22
N VAL A 69 -3.82 -10.69 -16.42
CA VAL A 69 -4.08 -12.12 -16.60
C VAL A 69 -2.75 -12.86 -16.74
N ILE A 70 -2.50 -13.75 -15.80
CA ILE A 70 -1.32 -14.60 -15.78
C ILE A 70 -1.75 -16.02 -16.10
N LYS A 71 -1.15 -16.61 -17.14
CA LYS A 71 -1.30 -18.02 -17.45
C LYS A 71 -0.33 -18.88 -16.66
N GLU A 72 0.92 -18.43 -16.58
CA GLU A 72 2.01 -19.19 -16.00
C GLU A 72 3.08 -18.25 -15.43
N VAL A 73 3.74 -18.69 -14.35
CA VAL A 73 4.95 -18.05 -13.84
C VAL A 73 6.05 -19.12 -13.78
N LYS A 74 7.20 -18.85 -14.42
CA LYS A 74 8.38 -19.73 -14.35
C LYS A 74 9.49 -19.07 -13.55
N LYS A 75 10.10 -19.84 -12.64
CA LYS A 75 11.17 -19.39 -11.76
C LYS A 75 12.49 -20.04 -12.15
N PHE A 76 13.49 -19.20 -12.44
CA PHE A 76 14.85 -19.57 -12.78
C PHE A 76 15.80 -18.90 -11.79
N GLY A 77 16.07 -19.57 -10.66
CA GLY A 77 16.80 -18.95 -9.54
C GLY A 77 16.08 -17.72 -9.01
N ASN A 78 16.71 -16.55 -9.14
CA ASN A 78 16.16 -15.26 -8.74
C ASN A 78 15.42 -14.52 -9.88
N VAL A 79 15.28 -15.10 -11.06
CA VAL A 79 14.57 -14.50 -12.21
C VAL A 79 13.23 -15.19 -12.39
N TRP A 80 12.14 -14.43 -12.38
CA TRP A 80 10.80 -14.95 -12.60
C TRP A 80 10.21 -14.36 -13.86
N ILE A 81 9.67 -15.23 -14.70
CA ILE A 81 9.07 -14.86 -15.98
C ILE A 81 7.57 -15.05 -15.88
N ILE A 82 6.83 -13.95 -16.06
CA ILE A 82 5.37 -13.90 -16.03
C ILE A 82 4.89 -14.04 -17.48
N TYR A 83 4.15 -15.12 -17.75
CA TYR A 83 3.58 -15.39 -19.07
C TYR A 83 2.09 -15.03 -19.09
N PRO A 84 1.68 -14.06 -19.93
CA PRO A 84 0.27 -13.85 -20.23
C PRO A 84 -0.26 -15.00 -21.11
N PRO A 85 -1.59 -15.18 -21.21
CA PRO A 85 -2.17 -16.12 -22.17
C PRO A 85 -1.80 -15.74 -23.62
N SER A 86 -1.64 -16.74 -24.48
CA SER A 86 -1.28 -16.54 -25.90
C SER A 86 -2.37 -15.83 -26.70
N GLU A 87 -3.63 -16.03 -26.32
CA GLU A 87 -4.79 -15.30 -26.80
C GLU A 87 -5.57 -14.79 -25.59
N TYR A 88 -5.75 -13.48 -25.49
CA TYR A 88 -6.66 -12.90 -24.51
C TYR A 88 -7.96 -12.49 -25.21
N LYS A 89 -9.02 -13.27 -24.98
CA LYS A 89 -10.36 -13.04 -25.55
C LYS A 89 -11.25 -12.15 -24.67
N GLY A 90 -10.72 -11.66 -23.54
CA GLY A 90 -11.46 -10.79 -22.62
C GLY A 90 -11.36 -9.31 -22.99
N SER A 91 -12.16 -8.48 -22.33
CA SER A 91 -11.98 -7.03 -22.40
C SER A 91 -10.64 -6.65 -21.77
N LYS A 92 -9.82 -5.86 -22.47
CA LYS A 92 -8.50 -5.37 -21.97
C LYS A 92 -8.55 -4.67 -20.61
N CYS A 93 -9.77 -4.35 -20.18
CA CYS A 93 -10.12 -3.58 -19.01
C CYS A 93 -10.81 -4.40 -17.91
N ALA A 94 -10.98 -5.72 -18.11
CA ALA A 94 -11.69 -6.57 -17.16
C ALA A 94 -10.89 -6.74 -15.85
N LEU A 95 -11.63 -6.81 -14.74
CA LEU A 95 -11.07 -7.19 -13.45
C LEU A 95 -10.99 -8.70 -13.34
N HIS A 96 -9.86 -9.20 -12.88
CA HIS A 96 -9.58 -10.63 -12.72
C HIS A 96 -9.31 -10.98 -11.26
N PRO A 97 -9.70 -12.16 -10.79
CA PRO A 97 -9.21 -12.66 -9.52
C PRO A 97 -7.69 -12.71 -9.54
N PHE A 98 -7.04 -12.32 -8.44
CA PHE A 98 -5.60 -12.52 -8.31
C PHE A 98 -5.31 -14.04 -8.30
N PRO A 99 -4.42 -14.56 -9.15
CA PRO A 99 -4.23 -15.99 -9.33
C PRO A 99 -3.32 -16.58 -8.23
N SER A 100 -3.76 -16.50 -6.97
CA SER A 100 -2.98 -16.93 -5.80
C SER A 100 -2.54 -18.40 -5.88
N ALA A 101 -3.33 -19.25 -6.54
CA ALA A 101 -3.03 -20.68 -6.71
C ALA A 101 -1.79 -20.95 -7.57
N LEU A 102 -1.28 -19.97 -8.32
CA LEU A 102 -0.04 -20.10 -9.10
C LEU A 102 1.23 -20.04 -8.23
N PHE A 103 1.10 -19.68 -6.95
CA PHE A 103 2.24 -19.42 -6.07
C PHE A 103 2.30 -20.41 -4.92
N ALA A 104 3.49 -20.95 -4.68
CA ALA A 104 3.72 -21.91 -3.59
C ALA A 104 3.69 -21.25 -2.20
N ASN A 105 4.00 -19.96 -2.12
CA ASN A 105 4.07 -19.22 -0.86
C ASN A 105 3.56 -17.77 -1.04
N LYS A 106 3.28 -17.11 0.09
CA LYS A 106 2.74 -15.75 0.11
C LYS A 106 3.74 -14.72 -0.43
N GLN A 107 5.03 -14.86 -0.14
CA GLN A 107 6.06 -13.93 -0.58
C GLN A 107 6.13 -13.85 -2.11
N ASP A 108 6.01 -15.00 -2.77
CA ASP A 108 5.97 -15.09 -4.23
C ASP A 108 4.70 -14.46 -4.81
N ALA A 109 3.55 -14.71 -4.17
CA ALA A 109 2.31 -14.04 -4.53
C ALA A 109 2.40 -12.51 -4.38
N ASP A 110 2.98 -12.02 -3.28
CA ASP A 110 3.09 -10.59 -2.99
C ASP A 110 4.02 -9.88 -3.99
N ALA A 111 5.13 -10.52 -4.38
CA ALA A 111 6.05 -9.98 -5.38
C ALA A 111 5.35 -9.71 -6.72
N ILE A 112 4.48 -10.63 -7.16
CA ILE A 112 3.69 -10.47 -8.38
C ILE A 112 2.54 -9.48 -8.21
N LEU A 113 1.89 -9.45 -7.05
CA LEU A 113 0.84 -8.48 -6.76
C LEU A 113 1.36 -7.04 -6.78
N GLU A 114 2.62 -6.84 -6.36
CA GLU A 114 3.28 -5.53 -6.29
C GLU A 114 4.06 -5.15 -7.55
N PHE A 115 4.13 -6.06 -8.52
CA PHE A 115 4.88 -5.84 -9.75
C PHE A 115 4.40 -4.57 -10.48
N GLN A 116 5.30 -3.60 -10.66
CA GLN A 116 5.05 -2.33 -11.34
C GLN A 116 3.91 -1.48 -10.71
N SER A 117 3.59 -1.68 -9.43
CA SER A 117 2.48 -0.97 -8.77
C SER A 117 2.90 0.19 -7.88
N CYS A 118 4.20 0.50 -7.78
CA CYS A 118 4.76 1.53 -6.89
C CYS A 118 4.06 2.90 -7.04
N ASN A 119 3.89 3.38 -8.28
CA ASN A 119 3.17 4.63 -8.53
C ASN A 119 1.67 4.52 -8.24
N ALA A 120 1.04 3.40 -8.63
CA ALA A 120 -0.40 3.22 -8.47
C ALA A 120 -0.81 3.17 -6.99
N VAL A 121 0.04 2.65 -6.11
CA VAL A 121 -0.19 2.64 -4.66
C VAL A 121 -0.14 4.07 -4.10
N LEU A 122 0.84 4.88 -4.50
CA LEU A 122 0.95 6.28 -4.04
C LEU A 122 -0.17 7.17 -4.58
N ASP A 123 -0.58 6.95 -5.84
CA ASP A 123 -1.67 7.65 -6.49
C ASP A 123 -3.01 7.39 -5.77
N HIS A 124 -3.44 6.13 -5.76
CA HIS A 124 -4.80 5.76 -5.36
C HIS A 124 -4.99 5.57 -3.86
N LEU A 125 -3.92 5.42 -3.07
CA LEU A 125 -4.03 5.39 -1.60
C LEU A 125 -3.65 6.71 -0.94
N HIS A 126 -3.44 7.78 -1.71
CA HIS A 126 -3.02 9.08 -1.16
C HIS A 126 -3.91 9.56 -0.01
N GLY A 127 -5.24 9.55 -0.18
CA GLY A 127 -6.19 9.99 0.85
C GLY A 127 -6.08 9.18 2.14
N PHE A 128 -5.97 7.86 2.02
CA PHE A 128 -5.79 6.95 3.14
C PHE A 128 -4.44 7.13 3.85
N LEU A 129 -3.34 7.20 3.09
CA LEU A 129 -1.99 7.45 3.62
C LEU A 129 -1.92 8.79 4.34
N LYS A 130 -2.53 9.83 3.78
CA LYS A 130 -2.67 11.14 4.43
C LYS A 130 -3.39 11.01 5.77
N GLY A 131 -4.49 10.28 5.82
CA GLY A 131 -5.23 10.01 7.05
C GLY A 131 -4.40 9.31 8.13
N LEU A 132 -3.58 8.32 7.76
CA LEU A 132 -2.67 7.62 8.66
C LEU A 132 -1.56 8.51 9.20
N LEU A 133 -0.91 9.28 8.32
CA LEU A 133 0.31 10.05 8.65
C LEU A 133 0.00 11.40 9.32
N THR A 134 -1.23 11.89 9.22
CA THR A 134 -1.66 13.15 9.81
C THR A 134 -1.42 13.18 11.33
N GLY A 135 -0.62 14.15 11.76
CA GLY A 135 -0.28 14.36 13.16
C GLY A 135 0.77 13.40 13.73
N LEU A 136 1.26 12.43 12.95
CA LEU A 136 2.41 11.58 13.29
C LEU A 136 3.73 12.16 12.77
N CYS A 137 3.69 12.76 11.58
CA CYS A 137 4.86 13.21 10.85
C CYS A 137 4.99 14.74 10.91
N ALA A 138 6.22 15.24 10.85
CA ALA A 138 6.52 16.64 10.59
C ALA A 138 6.53 16.92 9.09
N GLU A 139 7.03 15.97 8.30
CA GLU A 139 7.17 16.07 6.85
C GLU A 139 6.94 14.70 6.23
N VAL A 140 6.36 14.71 5.03
CA VAL A 140 6.14 13.53 4.20
C VAL A 140 6.47 13.93 2.77
N ASP A 141 7.35 13.17 2.13
CA ASP A 141 7.72 13.33 0.73
C ASP A 141 7.57 12.00 -0.01
N GLU A 142 7.58 12.04 -1.33
CA GLU A 142 7.67 10.87 -2.18
C GLU A 142 9.05 10.87 -2.88
N VAL A 143 9.76 9.75 -2.79
CA VAL A 143 11.11 9.60 -3.35
C VAL A 143 11.05 8.63 -4.51
N ILE A 144 11.45 9.09 -5.68
CA ILE A 144 11.58 8.29 -6.90
C ILE A 144 13.06 8.02 -7.11
N HIS A 145 13.45 6.75 -7.22
CA HIS A 145 14.86 6.37 -7.29
C HIS A 145 15.11 5.15 -8.16
N PHE A 146 16.33 5.01 -8.66
CA PHE A 146 16.83 3.76 -9.18
C PHE A 146 17.22 2.83 -8.03
N THR A 147 16.90 1.56 -8.17
CA THR A 147 17.13 0.53 -7.16
C THR A 147 18.51 -0.13 -7.34
N LYS A 148 19.03 -0.74 -6.27
CA LYS A 148 20.18 -1.66 -6.28
C LYS A 148 19.91 -2.81 -5.31
N ASN A 149 20.75 -3.85 -5.34
CA ASN A 149 20.64 -5.01 -4.46
C ASN A 149 19.26 -5.70 -4.55
N VAL A 150 18.73 -5.76 -5.77
CA VAL A 150 17.48 -6.46 -6.06
C VAL A 150 17.67 -7.95 -5.85
N ARG A 151 16.82 -8.58 -5.03
CA ARG A 151 16.94 -10.00 -4.69
C ARG A 151 16.12 -10.89 -5.62
N VAL A 152 15.13 -10.34 -6.32
CA VAL A 152 14.32 -11.03 -7.33
C VAL A 152 14.10 -10.14 -8.55
N ARG A 153 14.29 -10.69 -9.75
CA ARG A 153 14.04 -10.02 -11.02
C ARG A 153 12.73 -10.52 -11.60
N LEU A 154 11.79 -9.62 -11.84
CA LEU A 154 10.49 -9.93 -12.43
C LEU A 154 10.48 -9.48 -13.89
N ILE A 155 10.27 -10.43 -14.79
CA ILE A 155 10.26 -10.22 -16.23
C ILE A 155 8.85 -10.53 -16.76
N GLN A 156 8.23 -9.56 -17.43
CA GLN A 156 6.99 -9.81 -18.15
C GLN A 156 7.30 -10.20 -19.58
N ALA A 157 6.89 -11.42 -19.97
CA ALA A 157 6.97 -11.86 -21.36
C ALA A 157 5.80 -11.28 -22.15
N TYR A 158 6.07 -10.70 -23.33
CA TYR A 158 5.04 -10.30 -24.27
C TYR A 158 5.01 -11.27 -25.43
N ASN A 159 3.84 -11.84 -25.69
CA ASN A 159 3.59 -12.51 -26.96
C ASN A 159 3.21 -11.44 -27.98
N THR A 160 4.21 -10.82 -28.62
CA THR A 160 3.95 -9.75 -29.60
C THR A 160 3.36 -10.28 -30.90
N GLY A 161 3.34 -11.61 -31.12
CA GLY A 161 2.87 -12.22 -32.37
C GLY A 161 3.66 -11.81 -33.63
N LEU A 162 4.65 -10.92 -33.48
CA LEU A 162 5.37 -10.25 -34.56
C LEU A 162 6.82 -10.75 -34.69
N THR A 163 7.33 -11.46 -33.70
CA THR A 163 8.70 -12.01 -33.69
C THR A 163 8.72 -13.40 -33.06
N SER A 164 9.58 -14.28 -33.58
CA SER A 164 9.87 -15.60 -33.01
C SER A 164 10.56 -15.52 -31.63
N ASN A 165 11.02 -14.33 -31.23
CA ASN A 165 11.49 -14.04 -29.89
C ASN A 165 10.43 -13.22 -29.12
N PRO A 166 9.99 -13.66 -27.94
CA PRO A 166 9.15 -12.84 -27.08
C PRO A 166 9.93 -11.60 -26.64
N SER A 167 9.39 -10.41 -26.88
CA SER A 167 9.89 -9.20 -26.23
C SER A 167 9.67 -9.36 -24.73
N ALA A 168 10.69 -9.05 -23.93
CA ALA A 168 10.65 -9.16 -22.48
C ALA A 168 10.94 -7.79 -21.87
N VAL A 169 10.13 -7.37 -20.91
CA VAL A 169 10.42 -6.20 -20.10
C VAL A 169 10.97 -6.67 -18.77
N ASP A 170 12.23 -6.33 -18.51
CA ASP A 170 12.83 -6.46 -17.19
C ASP A 170 12.52 -5.21 -16.36
N ALA A 171 11.74 -5.37 -15.30
CA ALA A 171 11.37 -4.26 -14.44
C ALA A 171 12.46 -3.88 -13.44
N THR A 172 13.59 -4.60 -13.37
CA THR A 172 14.61 -4.29 -12.34
C THR A 172 15.35 -2.99 -12.53
N ASP A 173 15.33 -2.42 -13.73
CA ASP A 173 15.94 -1.11 -14.01
C ASP A 173 14.93 0.05 -13.91
N TYR A 174 13.69 -0.23 -13.49
CA TYR A 174 12.67 0.80 -13.38
C TYR A 174 12.87 1.67 -12.14
N LEU A 175 12.41 2.91 -12.28
CA LEU A 175 12.28 3.83 -11.16
C LEU A 175 11.28 3.25 -10.15
N HIS A 176 11.67 3.26 -8.88
CA HIS A 176 10.84 2.87 -7.76
C HIS A 176 10.43 4.09 -6.97
N SER A 177 9.16 4.11 -6.55
CA SER A 177 8.56 5.22 -5.80
C SER A 177 8.20 4.77 -4.40
N VAL A 178 8.68 5.51 -3.39
CA VAL A 178 8.46 5.21 -1.96
C VAL A 178 8.09 6.48 -1.20
N ILE A 179 7.57 6.33 0.02
CA ILE A 179 7.27 7.46 0.90
C ILE A 179 8.44 7.67 1.85
N ARG A 180 8.97 8.89 1.92
CA ARG A 180 9.90 9.30 2.97
C ARG A 180 9.14 10.06 4.05
N ILE A 181 9.36 9.66 5.30
CA ILE A 181 8.69 10.21 6.46
C ILE A 181 9.73 10.82 7.39
N THR A 182 9.53 12.08 7.77
CA THR A 182 10.24 12.69 8.90
C THR A 182 9.26 12.76 10.08
N SER A 183 9.55 12.04 11.15
CA SER A 183 8.76 12.09 12.39
C SER A 183 8.87 13.45 13.07
N LYS A 184 7.95 13.78 13.97
CA LYS A 184 8.01 15.02 14.78
C LYS A 184 9.26 15.14 15.66
N ASN A 185 9.95 14.04 15.91
CA ASN A 185 11.20 14.02 16.69
C ASN A 185 12.45 14.03 15.79
N GLY A 186 12.29 14.21 14.47
CA GLY A 186 13.39 14.28 13.50
C GLY A 186 13.85 12.94 12.93
N GLU A 187 13.40 11.81 13.47
CA GLU A 187 13.71 10.49 12.90
C GLU A 187 13.15 10.34 11.49
N LYS A 188 13.94 9.76 10.57
CA LYS A 188 13.57 9.59 9.17
C LYS A 188 13.41 8.12 8.80
N TYR A 189 12.37 7.83 8.03
CA TYR A 189 12.02 6.48 7.59
C TYR A 189 11.66 6.48 6.10
N ILE A 190 11.86 5.33 5.46
CA ILE A 190 11.20 4.98 4.20
C ILE A 190 10.08 4.01 4.51
N MET A 191 8.89 4.31 4.00
CA MET A 191 7.76 3.39 3.93
C MET A 191 7.64 2.88 2.48
N ASP A 192 7.96 1.61 2.28
CA ASP A 192 7.96 0.94 0.98
C ASP A 192 6.85 -0.11 0.90
N LEU A 193 5.70 0.32 0.35
CA LEU A 193 4.52 -0.53 0.23
C LEU A 193 4.60 -1.53 -0.93
N THR A 194 5.62 -1.42 -1.79
CA THR A 194 5.76 -2.24 -3.00
C THR A 194 7.14 -2.90 -3.13
N GLY A 195 7.87 -3.02 -2.02
CA GLY A 195 9.21 -3.60 -1.98
C GLY A 195 9.25 -5.11 -2.26
N ALA A 196 8.14 -5.83 -2.14
CA ALA A 196 8.12 -7.28 -2.36
C ALA A 196 8.40 -7.62 -3.83
N GLN A 197 8.16 -6.70 -4.77
CA GLN A 197 8.55 -6.88 -6.18
C GLN A 197 10.06 -7.08 -6.38
N TYR A 198 10.88 -6.74 -5.38
CA TYR A 198 12.33 -6.96 -5.33
C TYR A 198 12.76 -7.96 -4.25
N ALA A 199 11.79 -8.67 -3.65
CA ALA A 199 11.94 -9.48 -2.44
C ALA A 199 12.53 -8.71 -1.23
N TRP A 200 12.09 -7.46 -1.06
CA TRP A 200 12.26 -6.70 0.17
C TRP A 200 10.96 -6.74 0.97
N HIS A 201 11.04 -7.16 2.23
CA HIS A 201 9.86 -7.37 3.07
C HIS A 201 9.74 -6.34 4.19
N GLU A 202 10.77 -5.51 4.40
CA GLU A 202 10.72 -4.44 5.38
C GLU A 202 9.84 -3.30 4.86
N ILE A 203 8.67 -3.12 5.48
CA ILE A 203 7.69 -2.08 5.06
C ILE A 203 8.15 -0.70 5.50
N VAL A 204 8.62 -0.58 6.76
CA VAL A 204 9.19 0.66 7.30
C VAL A 204 10.64 0.40 7.66
N THR A 205 11.54 1.19 7.09
CA THR A 205 12.99 1.07 7.31
C THR A 205 13.56 2.45 7.68
N PRO A 206 14.50 2.56 8.63
CA PRO A 206 15.24 3.81 8.85
C PRO A 206 15.86 4.33 7.54
N TYR A 207 15.77 5.63 7.29
CA TYR A 207 16.14 6.23 6.01
C TYR A 207 17.57 5.88 5.57
N ASP A 208 18.55 5.99 6.48
CA ASP A 208 19.96 5.75 6.15
C ASP A 208 20.19 4.28 5.75
N ILE A 209 19.54 3.34 6.44
CA ILE A 209 19.60 1.92 6.14
C ILE A 209 19.00 1.65 4.75
N TYR A 210 17.81 2.21 4.47
CA TYR A 210 17.15 2.05 3.17
C TYR A 210 17.99 2.66 2.05
N GLN A 211 18.48 3.88 2.23
CA GLN A 211 19.31 4.59 1.26
C GLN A 211 20.59 3.80 0.93
N GLN A 212 21.29 3.31 1.95
CA GLN A 212 22.53 2.55 1.75
C GLN A 212 22.27 1.22 1.03
N SER A 213 21.19 0.51 1.39
CA SER A 213 20.93 -0.84 0.92
C SER A 213 20.14 -0.94 -0.38
N LYS A 214 19.22 -0.02 -0.66
CA LYS A 214 18.22 -0.16 -1.75
C LYS A 214 18.27 0.96 -2.78
N ILE A 215 18.80 2.14 -2.44
CA ILE A 215 18.87 3.28 -3.36
C ILE A 215 20.23 3.30 -4.09
N ARG A 216 20.18 3.27 -5.43
CA ARG A 216 21.34 3.54 -6.29
C ARG A 216 21.50 5.03 -6.54
N LEU A 217 20.43 5.68 -6.98
CA LEU A 217 20.40 7.09 -7.36
C LEU A 217 18.99 7.62 -7.14
N ILE A 218 18.86 8.74 -6.44
CA ILE A 218 17.59 9.47 -6.33
C ILE A 218 17.38 10.22 -7.65
N GLN A 219 16.28 9.92 -8.33
CA GLN A 219 15.87 10.61 -9.55
C GLN A 219 15.11 11.89 -9.22
N GLN A 220 14.19 11.81 -8.26
CA GLN A 220 13.31 12.91 -7.90
C GLN A 220 12.85 12.79 -6.45
N VAL A 221 12.63 13.95 -5.82
CA VAL A 221 11.88 14.07 -4.56
C VAL A 221 10.68 14.95 -4.85
N LEU A 222 9.49 14.46 -4.54
CA LEU A 222 8.22 15.14 -4.77
C LEU A 222 7.56 15.46 -3.43
N PRO A 223 6.79 16.57 -3.35
CA PRO A 223 5.89 16.76 -2.22
C PRO A 223 4.88 15.60 -2.16
N PHE A 224 4.36 15.30 -0.97
CA PHE A 224 3.36 14.24 -0.82
C PHE A 224 2.09 14.52 -1.65
N GLY A 225 1.73 13.58 -2.52
CA GLY A 225 0.71 13.74 -3.56
C GLY A 225 1.26 14.08 -4.94
N GLY A 226 2.58 14.26 -5.10
CA GLY A 226 3.20 14.55 -6.39
C GLY A 226 3.06 13.40 -7.40
N THR A 227 3.23 12.14 -6.98
CA THR A 227 3.06 10.97 -7.85
C THR A 227 1.62 10.87 -8.35
N ARG A 228 0.63 11.15 -7.50
CA ARG A 228 -0.78 11.26 -7.91
C ARG A 228 -0.97 12.29 -9.02
N GLN A 229 -0.39 13.49 -8.87
CA GLN A 229 -0.48 14.54 -9.88
C GLN A 229 0.15 14.07 -11.21
N LEU A 230 1.34 13.48 -11.16
CA LEU A 230 2.02 12.95 -12.35
C LEU A 230 1.24 11.82 -13.03
N CYS A 231 0.62 10.92 -12.25
CA CYS A 231 -0.21 9.84 -12.77
C CYS A 231 -1.46 10.37 -13.48
N LYS A 232 -2.13 11.36 -12.89
CA LYS A 232 -3.27 12.04 -13.49
C LYS A 232 -2.89 12.74 -14.80
N GLU A 233 -1.83 13.56 -14.80
CA GLU A 233 -1.34 14.27 -15.98
C GLU A 233 -0.95 13.30 -17.10
N ARG A 234 -0.24 12.21 -16.76
CA ARG A 234 0.11 11.16 -17.72
C ARG A 234 -1.14 10.53 -18.33
N ALA A 235 -2.13 10.21 -17.52
CA ALA A 235 -3.37 9.60 -17.98
C ALA A 235 -4.16 10.54 -18.92
N GLU A 236 -4.22 11.83 -18.61
CA GLU A 236 -4.86 12.86 -19.43
C GLU A 236 -4.11 13.08 -20.76
N ASN A 237 -2.78 13.18 -20.71
CA ASN A 237 -1.95 13.39 -21.90
C ASN A 237 -1.91 12.16 -22.83
N THR A 238 -1.96 10.96 -22.28
CA THR A 238 -1.97 9.71 -23.07
C THR A 238 -3.34 9.45 -23.69
N GLY A 239 -4.42 9.85 -23.01
CA GLY A 239 -5.79 9.62 -23.46
C GLY A 239 -6.18 8.13 -23.53
N GLY A 240 -7.29 7.86 -24.21
CA GLY A 240 -7.74 6.50 -24.55
C GLY A 240 -7.80 5.55 -23.35
N ILE A 241 -7.19 4.37 -23.51
CA ILE A 241 -7.23 3.30 -22.50
C ILE A 241 -6.49 3.67 -21.20
N ALA A 242 -5.44 4.50 -21.28
CA ALA A 242 -4.70 4.93 -20.10
C ALA A 242 -5.54 5.87 -19.22
N GLN A 243 -6.21 6.86 -19.83
CA GLN A 243 -7.15 7.74 -19.14
C GLN A 243 -8.29 6.94 -18.50
N TRP A 244 -8.83 5.98 -19.25
CA TRP A 244 -9.88 5.09 -18.77
C TRP A 244 -9.41 4.25 -17.57
N HIS A 245 -8.21 3.66 -17.62
CA HIS A 245 -7.67 2.83 -16.53
C HIS A 245 -7.53 3.65 -15.24
N HIS A 246 -7.03 4.87 -15.37
CA HIS A 246 -6.89 5.80 -14.26
C HIS A 246 -8.27 6.14 -13.65
N ARG A 247 -9.26 6.50 -14.47
CA ARG A 247 -10.62 6.80 -13.97
C ARG A 247 -11.26 5.62 -13.23
N ALA A 248 -11.12 4.40 -13.77
CA ALA A 248 -11.62 3.20 -13.11
C ALA A 248 -10.97 3.00 -11.72
N ASP A 249 -9.66 3.22 -11.63
CA ASP A 249 -8.93 3.10 -10.37
C ASP A 249 -9.28 4.23 -9.37
N THR A 250 -9.54 5.45 -9.86
CA THR A 250 -10.10 6.55 -9.05
C THR A 250 -11.48 6.20 -8.49
N GLY A 251 -12.28 5.40 -9.20
CA GLY A 251 -13.55 4.87 -8.71
C GLY A 251 -13.36 3.99 -7.46
N PHE A 252 -12.42 3.04 -7.52
CA PHE A 252 -12.06 2.21 -6.36
C PHE A 252 -11.50 3.04 -5.21
N GLU A 253 -10.66 4.04 -5.51
CA GLU A 253 -10.16 4.97 -4.50
C GLU A 253 -11.31 5.72 -3.81
N THR A 254 -12.26 6.26 -4.58
CA THR A 254 -13.42 6.96 -4.02
C THR A 254 -14.19 6.06 -3.07
N ALA A 255 -14.49 4.83 -3.49
CA ALA A 255 -15.14 3.84 -2.64
C ALA A 255 -14.33 3.56 -1.36
N LEU A 256 -13.00 3.38 -1.46
CA LEU A 256 -12.14 3.21 -0.29
C LEU A 256 -12.24 4.40 0.68
N ASN A 257 -12.16 5.63 0.17
CA ASN A 257 -12.23 6.84 1.00
C ASN A 257 -13.61 7.01 1.65
N ASP A 258 -14.69 6.65 0.96
CA ASP A 258 -16.05 6.69 1.51
C ASP A 258 -16.24 5.69 2.64
N LEU A 259 -15.75 4.46 2.44
CA LEU A 259 -15.72 3.43 3.48
C LEU A 259 -14.93 3.89 4.71
N LEU A 260 -13.76 4.49 4.49
CA LEU A 260 -12.94 5.04 5.58
C LEU A 260 -13.67 6.15 6.33
N ARG A 261 -14.29 7.10 5.62
CA ARG A 261 -15.09 8.17 6.24
C ARG A 261 -16.22 7.59 7.08
N PHE A 262 -16.96 6.64 6.54
CA PHE A 262 -18.04 5.95 7.23
C PHE A 262 -17.55 5.25 8.51
N TRP A 263 -16.45 4.48 8.42
CA TRP A 263 -15.86 3.82 9.59
C TRP A 263 -15.44 4.82 10.65
N GLN A 264 -14.77 5.91 10.25
CA GLN A 264 -14.28 6.92 11.19
C GLN A 264 -15.40 7.68 11.92
N GLN A 265 -16.55 7.91 11.27
CA GLN A 265 -17.72 8.55 11.90
C GLN A 265 -18.31 7.70 13.03
N GLY A 266 -18.32 6.38 12.87
CA GLY A 266 -18.85 5.45 13.86
C GLY A 266 -17.83 4.95 14.90
N ASN A 267 -16.54 5.20 14.68
CA ASN A 267 -15.46 4.65 15.50
C ASN A 267 -14.50 5.76 15.95
N MET A 268 -13.36 5.91 15.27
CA MET A 268 -12.30 6.85 15.63
C MET A 268 -11.51 7.28 14.40
N SER A 269 -10.70 8.32 14.50
CA SER A 269 -9.75 8.66 13.43
C SER A 269 -8.66 7.58 13.27
N LEU A 270 -8.12 7.46 12.06
CA LEU A 270 -6.98 6.57 11.80
C LEU A 270 -5.77 6.91 12.68
N SER A 271 -5.51 8.20 12.94
CA SER A 271 -4.42 8.61 13.81
C SER A 271 -4.62 8.23 15.28
N THR A 272 -5.87 8.09 15.74
CA THR A 272 -6.20 7.56 17.07
C THR A 272 -6.05 6.05 17.12
N LEU A 273 -6.53 5.33 16.10
CA LEU A 273 -6.37 3.88 15.94
C LEU A 273 -4.92 3.45 16.15
N LEU A 274 -3.98 4.12 15.48
CA LEU A 274 -2.54 3.80 15.55
C LEU A 274 -1.92 3.93 16.94
N ARG A 275 -2.55 4.67 17.86
CA ARG A 275 -2.07 4.95 19.23
C ARG A 275 -2.75 4.11 20.31
N LEU A 276 -3.67 3.23 19.94
CA LEU A 276 -4.34 2.34 20.88
C LEU A 276 -3.36 1.36 21.55
N PRO A 277 -3.70 0.81 22.73
CA PRO A 277 -3.07 -0.40 23.26
C PRO A 277 -3.05 -1.54 22.23
N ASP A 278 -2.14 -2.51 22.36
CA ASP A 278 -1.94 -3.58 21.35
C ASP A 278 -3.20 -4.40 21.07
N ASP A 279 -3.87 -4.88 22.12
CA ASP A 279 -5.11 -5.65 22.05
C ASP A 279 -6.25 -4.88 21.38
N GLN A 280 -6.37 -3.58 21.70
CA GLN A 280 -7.38 -2.71 21.12
C GLN A 280 -7.06 -2.35 19.67
N PHE A 281 -5.77 -2.12 19.36
CA PHE A 281 -5.31 -1.85 18.01
C PHE A 281 -5.63 -3.03 17.10
N GLU A 282 -5.25 -4.25 17.48
CA GLU A 282 -5.50 -5.46 16.70
C GLU A 282 -7.00 -5.67 16.44
N LYS A 283 -7.82 -5.54 17.48
CA LYS A 283 -9.28 -5.67 17.35
C LYS A 283 -9.89 -4.64 16.40
N GLN A 284 -9.51 -3.37 16.56
CA GLN A 284 -10.05 -2.28 15.74
C GLN A 284 -9.52 -2.33 14.30
N GLN A 285 -8.26 -2.73 14.12
CA GLN A 285 -7.66 -2.96 12.82
C GLN A 285 -8.39 -4.08 12.07
N ALA A 286 -8.66 -5.21 12.73
CA ALA A 286 -9.39 -6.32 12.11
C ALA A 286 -10.79 -5.88 11.65
N GLY A 287 -11.55 -5.17 12.49
CA GLY A 287 -12.87 -4.67 12.13
C GLY A 287 -12.85 -3.64 10.99
N LEU A 288 -11.84 -2.77 10.95
CA LEU A 288 -11.63 -1.87 9.81
C LEU A 288 -11.37 -2.66 8.52
N LEU A 289 -10.45 -3.62 8.56
CA LEU A 289 -10.05 -4.41 7.38
C LEU A 289 -11.20 -5.25 6.83
N GLU A 290 -11.98 -5.89 7.70
CA GLU A 290 -13.16 -6.67 7.32
C GLU A 290 -14.19 -5.79 6.58
N MET A 291 -14.48 -4.60 7.12
CA MET A 291 -15.41 -3.66 6.49
C MET A 291 -14.87 -3.13 5.15
N LEU A 292 -13.58 -2.79 5.08
CA LEU A 292 -12.94 -2.35 3.83
C LEU A 292 -13.01 -3.45 2.76
N GLU A 293 -12.72 -4.70 3.13
CA GLU A 293 -12.76 -5.82 2.20
C GLU A 293 -14.18 -6.06 1.67
N ALA A 294 -15.17 -6.16 2.55
CA ALA A 294 -16.57 -6.35 2.14
C ALA A 294 -17.07 -5.21 1.23
N GLY A 295 -16.75 -3.96 1.57
CA GLY A 295 -17.14 -2.79 0.79
C GLY A 295 -16.47 -2.74 -0.58
N LEU A 296 -15.17 -3.00 -0.66
CA LEU A 296 -14.42 -3.02 -1.91
C LEU A 296 -14.85 -4.18 -2.83
N GLN A 297 -15.15 -5.36 -2.28
CA GLN A 297 -15.70 -6.47 -3.07
C GLN A 297 -17.10 -6.15 -3.60
N THR A 298 -17.93 -5.46 -2.80
CA THR A 298 -19.24 -4.97 -3.25
C THR A 298 -19.09 -3.99 -4.42
N TYR A 299 -18.16 -3.04 -4.32
CA TYR A 299 -17.85 -2.10 -5.40
C TYR A 299 -17.33 -2.81 -6.65
N ARG A 300 -16.41 -3.77 -6.50
CA ARG A 300 -15.91 -4.61 -7.58
C ARG A 300 -17.04 -5.34 -8.32
N LYS A 301 -17.96 -5.95 -7.57
CA LYS A 301 -19.12 -6.64 -8.14
C LYS A 301 -20.01 -5.67 -8.91
N PHE A 302 -20.31 -4.51 -8.33
CA PHE A 302 -21.05 -3.45 -9.00
C PHE A 302 -20.40 -3.04 -10.33
N MET A 303 -19.10 -2.76 -10.33
CA MET A 303 -18.34 -2.39 -11.54
C MET A 303 -18.39 -3.48 -12.62
N THR A 304 -18.33 -4.76 -12.21
CA THR A 304 -18.37 -5.91 -13.12
C THR A 304 -19.77 -6.12 -13.71
N GLU A 305 -20.83 -6.02 -12.89
CA GLU A 305 -22.22 -6.25 -13.30
C GLU A 305 -22.79 -5.14 -14.17
N THR A 306 -22.50 -3.88 -13.83
CA THR A 306 -23.10 -2.74 -14.51
C THR A 306 -22.48 -2.48 -15.88
N GLY A 307 -21.42 -3.21 -16.24
CA GLY A 307 -20.68 -2.89 -17.45
C GLY A 307 -20.21 -1.44 -17.43
N ALA A 308 -19.90 -0.88 -16.24
CA ALA A 308 -19.25 0.43 -16.06
C ALA A 308 -17.88 0.54 -16.76
N PHE A 309 -17.58 -0.47 -17.58
CA PHE A 309 -16.45 -0.62 -18.47
C PHE A 309 -16.80 -0.46 -19.96
N ASP A 310 -17.89 0.22 -20.34
CA ASP A 310 -18.06 0.64 -21.74
C ASP A 310 -17.05 1.76 -22.08
N LEU A 311 -16.46 1.65 -23.28
CA LEU A 311 -15.42 2.52 -23.84
C LEU A 311 -15.85 3.99 -23.97
N LYS A 312 -17.13 4.29 -23.73
CA LYS A 312 -17.71 5.64 -23.81
C LYS A 312 -17.50 6.51 -22.56
N GLY A 313 -17.01 5.94 -21.46
CA GLY A 313 -16.34 6.73 -20.41
C GLY A 313 -17.23 7.52 -19.43
N ASP A 314 -18.54 7.28 -19.42
CA ASP A 314 -19.44 7.84 -18.40
C ASP A 314 -19.56 6.87 -17.20
N ILE A 315 -18.99 7.27 -16.06
CA ILE A 315 -19.13 6.52 -14.80
C ILE A 315 -20.47 6.89 -14.17
N ILE A 316 -21.36 5.90 -14.01
CA ILE A 316 -22.60 6.05 -13.24
C ILE A 316 -22.26 5.99 -11.74
N ILE A 317 -21.72 7.08 -11.19
CA ILE A 317 -21.28 7.15 -9.77
C ILE A 317 -22.50 7.09 -8.82
N GLY A 318 -23.69 7.50 -9.26
CA GLY A 318 -24.89 7.59 -8.40
C GLY A 318 -25.54 6.26 -7.97
N GLY A 319 -25.04 5.10 -8.43
CA GLY A 319 -25.64 3.80 -8.13
C GLY A 319 -25.07 3.08 -6.90
N PHE A 320 -23.87 3.45 -6.45
CA PHE A 320 -23.15 2.69 -5.43
C PHE A 320 -23.77 2.83 -4.03
N ASP A 321 -24.19 4.04 -3.64
CA ASP A 321 -24.77 4.30 -2.32
C ASP A 321 -25.99 3.44 -2.00
N ARG A 322 -26.85 3.17 -3.00
CA ARG A 322 -28.02 2.31 -2.82
C ARG A 322 -27.62 0.86 -2.56
N LYS A 323 -26.75 0.29 -3.39
CA LYS A 323 -26.30 -1.11 -3.21
C LYS A 323 -25.47 -1.28 -1.94
N PHE A 324 -24.70 -0.27 -1.56
CA PHE A 324 -23.93 -0.31 -0.31
C PHE A 324 -24.85 -0.33 0.93
N LYS A 325 -25.94 0.45 0.90
CA LYS A 325 -26.97 0.43 1.94
C LYS A 325 -27.59 -0.96 2.11
N ASP A 326 -27.82 -1.67 1.02
CA ASP A 326 -28.39 -3.04 1.07
C ASP A 326 -27.43 -4.05 1.71
N VAL A 327 -26.11 -3.89 1.52
CA VAL A 327 -25.10 -4.81 2.08
C VAL A 327 -24.79 -4.51 3.55
N THR A 328 -24.76 -3.23 3.93
CA THR A 328 -24.34 -2.82 5.28
C THR A 328 -25.51 -2.46 6.22
N GLY A 329 -26.72 -2.40 5.70
CA GLY A 329 -27.91 -1.93 6.42
C GLY A 329 -27.88 -0.44 6.77
N LYS A 330 -26.88 0.33 6.30
CA LYS A 330 -26.67 1.75 6.63
C LYS A 330 -26.32 2.55 5.38
N ALA A 331 -26.91 3.73 5.24
CA ALA A 331 -26.58 4.65 4.14
C ALA A 331 -25.21 5.31 4.40
N ILE A 332 -24.42 5.52 3.34
CA ILE A 332 -23.33 6.50 3.34
C ILE A 332 -24.01 7.85 3.18
N ASN A 333 -23.92 8.73 4.18
CA ASN A 333 -24.47 10.09 4.15
C ASN A 333 -23.42 11.10 3.73
#